data_AF-A0A0K9YW93-F1
#
_entry.id   AF-A0A0K9YW93-F1
#
_cell.length_a   1.000
_cell.length_b   1.000
_cell.length_c   1.000
_cell.angle_alpha   90.00
_cell.angle_beta   90.00
_cell.angle_gamma   90.00
#
_symmetry.space_group_name_H-M   'P 1'
#
loop_
_entity.id
_entity.type
_entity.pdbx_description
1 polymer ?
#
loop_
_entity_poly.entity_id
_entity_poly.type
_entity_poly.pdbx_seq_one_letter_code
_entity_poly.pdbx_strand_id
1 'polypeptide(L)'
;MRRSLSALFLVLILLVSNTSICYASDNNTPKVLMNGKQIGFGDQDPIKESTTVLMNADPILSSFGIFDAFFQNMFKDKWDSNKRTGLYKLENGSILGYTREGQEFQILSNVNYFIFDGQKINIDYAPRMVDDKLFIPLSLIQAMFSYREYLVSYDPNINVVAIYHTSLKNPFQELSWATGLPIENSSNNNTTTIPIQQESDKLKTFKKEIEHFLGKNIWYRQGIAKDSQGNYLEKLSPVWILKVTENGSFYTLHLKSGEKTYTMDYIHFSTEVYMNFLDYNPYTTYKWTDKVWDHIKKDSVFIGMNQDMVSLSLGIPTRKNITTYSWGVMEQWVYDYKSFGTTYLYFKNGILTSFQQTK
;
A
#
# COMPACT_ATOMS: atom_id res chain seq x y z
N MET A 1 -60.82 15.91 38.43
CA MET A 1 -60.34 14.53 38.62
C MET A 1 -59.92 13.99 37.26
N ARG A 2 -58.64 13.64 37.11
CA ARG A 2 -58.00 12.83 36.05
C ARG A 2 -58.04 13.24 34.56
N ARG A 3 -56.83 13.14 34.00
CA ARG A 3 -56.36 13.23 32.60
C ARG A 3 -56.83 12.06 31.73
N SER A 4 -57.00 12.32 30.43
CA SER A 4 -56.59 11.50 29.27
C SER A 4 -57.21 12.14 28.01
N LEU A 5 -56.70 12.14 26.79
CA LEU A 5 -55.44 11.77 26.18
C LEU A 5 -55.49 12.46 24.79
N SER A 6 -54.48 13.25 24.44
CA SER A 6 -54.31 13.77 23.08
C SER A 6 -53.93 12.65 22.11
N ALA A 7 -54.17 12.91 20.81
CA ALA A 7 -53.62 12.23 19.63
C ALA A 7 -54.41 11.01 19.10
N LEU A 8 -55.48 11.31 18.35
CA LEU A 8 -56.01 10.44 17.30
C LEU A 8 -56.18 11.28 16.03
N PHE A 9 -55.07 11.68 15.41
CA PHE A 9 -55.05 12.39 14.13
C PHE A 9 -53.69 12.16 13.47
N LEU A 10 -53.51 11.01 12.81
CA LEU A 10 -52.67 10.83 11.61
C LEU A 10 -52.68 9.35 11.18
N VAL A 11 -53.82 8.88 10.68
CA VAL A 11 -53.85 7.68 9.84
C VAL A 11 -54.70 8.05 8.64
N LEU A 12 -54.20 7.71 7.44
CA LEU A 12 -54.92 7.64 6.17
C LEU A 12 -54.89 8.87 5.23
N ILE A 13 -53.72 9.19 4.68
CA ILE A 13 -53.59 9.46 3.23
C ILE A 13 -52.30 8.77 2.75
N LEU A 14 -52.39 7.45 2.50
CA LEU A 14 -51.44 6.71 1.67
C LEU A 14 -52.10 6.55 0.30
N LEU A 15 -52.08 7.64 -0.47
CA LEU A 15 -52.36 7.59 -1.91
C LEU A 15 -51.02 7.42 -2.64
N VAL A 16 -50.94 6.25 -3.26
CA VAL A 16 -50.00 5.79 -4.29
C VAL A 16 -49.34 6.92 -5.07
N SER A 17 -48.10 7.26 -4.69
CA SER A 17 -47.08 7.65 -5.66
C SER A 17 -46.18 6.45 -5.86
N ASN A 18 -46.44 5.69 -6.93
CA ASN A 18 -45.44 4.79 -7.50
C ASN A 18 -44.29 5.66 -8.03
N THR A 19 -43.36 6.03 -7.16
CA THR A 19 -41.99 6.21 -7.58
C THR A 19 -41.41 4.81 -7.63
N SER A 20 -41.48 4.18 -8.80
CA SER A 20 -40.45 3.23 -9.17
C SER A 20 -39.13 4.00 -9.04
N ILE A 21 -38.45 3.81 -7.91
CA ILE A 21 -37.04 4.17 -7.81
C ILE A 21 -36.38 3.19 -8.77
N CYS A 22 -36.18 3.65 -10.01
CA CYS A 22 -35.18 3.08 -10.87
C CYS A 22 -33.87 3.28 -10.11
N TYR A 23 -33.39 2.22 -9.45
CA TYR A 23 -32.00 2.15 -9.07
C TYR A 23 -31.22 2.26 -10.37
N ALA A 24 -30.75 3.47 -10.68
CA ALA A 24 -29.52 3.57 -11.43
C ALA A 24 -28.53 2.68 -10.67
N SER A 25 -27.89 1.74 -11.36
CA SER A 25 -26.88 0.87 -10.76
C SER A 25 -25.72 1.76 -10.32
N ASP A 26 -25.81 2.30 -9.10
CA ASP A 26 -24.71 3.02 -8.50
C ASP A 26 -23.59 2.01 -8.32
N ASN A 27 -22.56 2.16 -9.17
CA ASN A 27 -21.35 1.34 -9.22
C ASN A 27 -20.49 1.53 -7.95
N ASN A 28 -21.08 1.39 -6.77
CA ASN A 28 -20.42 1.58 -5.48
C ASN A 28 -19.70 0.31 -4.99
N THR A 29 -19.82 -0.79 -5.74
CA THR A 29 -19.03 -2.01 -5.55
C THR A 29 -17.58 -1.77 -5.99
N PRO A 30 -16.58 -1.96 -5.11
CA PRO A 30 -15.19 -1.85 -5.50
C PRO A 30 -14.82 -2.86 -6.59
N LYS A 31 -14.11 -2.40 -7.63
CA LYS A 31 -13.50 -3.29 -8.61
C LYS A 31 -12.15 -3.74 -8.09
N VAL A 32 -11.85 -5.04 -8.16
CA VAL A 32 -10.52 -5.56 -7.82
C VAL A 32 -9.79 -5.96 -9.08
N LEU A 33 -8.64 -5.36 -9.31
CA LEU A 33 -7.75 -5.64 -10.42
C LEU A 33 -6.52 -6.38 -9.90
N MET A 34 -6.18 -7.52 -10.51
CA MET A 34 -4.92 -8.19 -10.30
C MET A 34 -4.12 -8.20 -11.59
N ASN A 35 -2.94 -7.60 -11.58
CA ASN A 35 -2.10 -7.40 -12.76
C ASN A 35 -2.88 -6.73 -13.92
N GLY A 36 -3.73 -5.76 -13.59
CA GLY A 36 -4.60 -5.08 -14.56
C GLY A 36 -5.81 -5.87 -15.04
N LYS A 37 -5.98 -7.14 -14.65
CA LYS A 37 -7.16 -7.95 -14.97
C LYS A 37 -8.15 -7.93 -13.82
N GLN A 38 -9.42 -7.66 -14.10
CA GLN A 38 -10.46 -7.69 -13.08
C GLN A 38 -10.65 -9.12 -12.54
N ILE A 39 -10.65 -9.27 -11.22
CA ILE A 39 -11.06 -10.49 -10.53
C ILE A 39 -12.59 -10.51 -10.48
N GLY A 40 -13.19 -11.60 -10.94
CA GLY A 40 -14.62 -11.84 -10.80
C GLY A 40 -14.94 -12.47 -9.45
N PHE A 41 -15.91 -11.92 -8.73
CA PHE A 41 -16.35 -12.43 -7.44
C PHE A 41 -17.64 -13.25 -7.49
N GLY A 42 -18.20 -13.45 -8.69
CA GLY A 42 -19.52 -14.09 -8.85
C GLY A 42 -20.60 -13.26 -8.16
N ASP A 43 -21.46 -13.90 -7.38
CA ASP A 43 -22.53 -13.24 -6.61
C ASP A 43 -22.04 -12.62 -5.29
N GLN A 44 -20.72 -12.54 -5.07
CA GLN A 44 -20.11 -12.20 -3.77
C GLN A 44 -19.15 -11.02 -3.91
N ASP A 45 -19.68 -9.93 -4.45
CA ASP A 45 -18.97 -8.69 -4.73
C ASP A 45 -18.25 -8.10 -3.49
N PRO A 46 -17.13 -7.38 -3.70
CA PRO A 46 -16.44 -6.70 -2.61
C PRO A 46 -17.36 -5.73 -1.86
N ILE A 47 -17.24 -5.71 -0.54
CA ILE A 47 -18.04 -4.86 0.34
C ILE A 47 -17.20 -3.66 0.74
N LYS A 48 -17.65 -2.46 0.35
CA LYS A 48 -17.05 -1.20 0.80
C LYS A 48 -17.56 -0.85 2.20
N GLU A 49 -16.65 -0.70 3.14
CA GLU A 49 -16.93 -0.14 4.46
C GLU A 49 -16.35 1.28 4.55
N SER A 50 -16.64 2.00 5.65
CA SER A 50 -16.24 3.40 5.84
C SER A 50 -14.72 3.63 5.74
N THR A 51 -13.93 2.59 6.00
CA THR A 51 -12.48 2.69 6.18
C THR A 51 -11.70 1.54 5.53
N THR A 52 -12.38 0.56 4.92
CA THR A 52 -11.74 -0.58 4.28
C THR A 52 -12.61 -1.17 3.18
N VAL A 53 -12.03 -2.07 2.40
CA VAL A 53 -12.74 -2.94 1.46
C VAL A 53 -12.57 -4.38 1.94
N LEU A 54 -13.70 -5.06 2.12
CA LEU A 54 -13.75 -6.49 2.40
C LEU A 54 -13.95 -7.25 1.09
N MET A 55 -13.13 -8.25 0.85
CA MET A 55 -13.16 -9.07 -0.36
C MET A 55 -13.36 -10.53 0.01
N ASN A 56 -14.18 -11.26 -0.73
CA ASN A 56 -14.25 -12.71 -0.58
C ASN A 56 -12.85 -13.31 -0.80
N ALA A 57 -12.40 -14.13 0.15
CA ALA A 57 -11.06 -14.69 0.15
C ALA A 57 -10.84 -15.68 -1.01
N ASP A 58 -11.87 -16.43 -1.43
CA ASP A 58 -11.71 -17.52 -2.40
C ASP A 58 -11.15 -17.02 -3.75
N PRO A 59 -11.73 -16.01 -4.42
CA PRO A 59 -11.22 -15.54 -5.71
C PRO A 59 -9.86 -14.86 -5.61
N ILE A 60 -9.60 -14.16 -4.50
CA ILE A 60 -8.31 -13.52 -4.21
C ILE A 60 -7.23 -14.60 -4.12
N LEU A 61 -7.33 -15.50 -3.14
CA LEU A 61 -6.36 -16.56 -2.89
C LEU A 61 -6.19 -17.44 -4.14
N SER A 62 -7.26 -17.71 -4.89
CA SER A 62 -7.18 -18.46 -6.14
C SER A 62 -6.35 -17.74 -7.21
N SER A 63 -6.52 -16.42 -7.34
CA SER A 63 -5.77 -15.63 -8.33
C SER A 63 -4.27 -15.57 -8.03
N PHE A 64 -3.85 -15.78 -6.78
CA PHE A 64 -2.45 -15.92 -6.38
C PHE A 64 -1.85 -17.30 -6.63
N GLY A 65 -2.59 -18.23 -7.24
CA GLY A 65 -2.13 -19.60 -7.44
C GLY A 65 -1.98 -20.39 -6.14
N ILE A 66 -2.59 -19.91 -5.04
CA ILE A 66 -2.77 -20.70 -3.81
C ILE A 66 -3.81 -21.80 -4.06
N PHE A 67 -4.75 -21.56 -4.98
CA PHE A 67 -5.62 -22.58 -5.56
C PHE A 67 -5.11 -22.94 -6.96
N ASP A 68 -4.36 -24.02 -7.08
CA ASP A 68 -4.27 -24.69 -8.38
C ASP A 68 -5.62 -25.36 -8.72
N ALA A 69 -5.92 -25.56 -10.00
CA ALA A 69 -7.14 -26.25 -10.47
C ALA A 69 -7.33 -27.66 -9.86
N PHE A 70 -6.27 -28.23 -9.29
CA PHE A 70 -6.27 -29.47 -8.52
C PHE A 70 -7.08 -29.38 -7.19
N PHE A 71 -7.28 -28.18 -6.64
CA PHE A 71 -7.88 -27.97 -5.30
C PHE A 71 -9.40 -27.78 -5.28
N GLN A 72 -10.05 -27.48 -6.41
CA GLN A 72 -11.53 -27.39 -6.43
C GLN A 72 -12.19 -28.75 -6.10
N ASN A 73 -11.49 -29.86 -6.30
CA ASN A 73 -11.93 -31.20 -5.92
C ASN A 73 -11.52 -31.62 -4.50
N MET A 74 -10.77 -30.79 -3.77
CA MET A 74 -10.13 -31.17 -2.49
C MET A 74 -10.68 -30.45 -1.25
N PHE A 75 -11.75 -29.65 -1.38
CA PHE A 75 -12.57 -29.20 -0.24
C PHE A 75 -13.37 -30.35 0.45
N LYS A 76 -12.90 -31.59 0.28
CA LYS A 76 -13.21 -32.76 1.09
C LYS A 76 -11.90 -33.32 1.67
N ASP A 77 -11.58 -32.86 2.87
CA ASP A 77 -10.91 -33.60 3.96
C ASP A 77 -9.56 -34.31 3.76
N LYS A 78 -8.70 -34.00 2.76
CA LYS A 78 -7.36 -34.66 2.72
C LYS A 78 -6.15 -33.79 2.40
N TRP A 79 -5.22 -33.82 3.35
CA TRP A 79 -3.82 -33.38 3.30
C TRP A 79 -2.97 -34.19 2.34
N ASP A 80 -2.30 -33.48 1.42
CA ASP A 80 -1.22 -34.02 0.61
C ASP A 80 0.12 -33.68 1.29
N SER A 81 0.59 -34.61 2.13
CA SER A 81 1.87 -34.51 2.84
C SER A 81 3.07 -34.37 1.92
N ASN A 82 2.94 -34.76 0.65
CA ASN A 82 4.06 -34.76 -0.31
C ASN A 82 4.25 -33.40 -0.98
N LYS A 83 3.23 -32.53 -0.96
CA LYS A 83 3.29 -31.22 -1.64
C LYS A 83 3.37 -30.02 -0.68
N ARG A 84 3.09 -30.20 0.62
CA ARG A 84 3.09 -29.14 1.65
C ARG A 84 2.32 -27.86 1.23
N THR A 85 1.27 -28.03 0.44
CA THR A 85 0.37 -26.95 0.00
C THR A 85 -1.07 -27.36 0.23
N GLY A 86 -1.89 -26.46 0.77
CA GLY A 86 -3.32 -26.73 0.92
C GLY A 86 -4.02 -25.65 1.75
N LEU A 87 -5.34 -25.63 1.68
CA LEU A 87 -6.20 -24.78 2.50
C LEU A 87 -7.22 -25.66 3.22
N TYR A 88 -7.40 -25.43 4.52
CA TYR A 88 -8.37 -26.08 5.38
C TYR A 88 -9.32 -25.03 5.92
N LYS A 89 -10.58 -25.14 5.53
CA LYS A 89 -11.64 -24.42 6.22
C LYS A 89 -11.94 -25.17 7.52
N LEU A 90 -11.71 -24.52 8.64
CA LEU A 90 -12.07 -25.04 9.95
C LEU A 90 -13.59 -24.93 10.16
N GLU A 91 -14.15 -25.71 11.08
CA GLU A 91 -15.59 -25.71 11.39
C GLU A 91 -16.12 -24.31 11.79
N ASN A 92 -15.25 -23.47 12.34
CA ASN A 92 -15.58 -22.09 12.73
C ASN A 92 -15.48 -21.07 11.57
N GLY A 93 -15.30 -21.54 10.33
CA GLY A 93 -15.16 -20.72 9.13
C GLY A 93 -13.78 -20.09 8.91
N SER A 94 -12.83 -20.32 9.82
CA SER A 94 -11.43 -19.87 9.66
C SER A 94 -10.72 -20.67 8.56
N ILE A 95 -9.66 -20.10 7.99
CA ILE A 95 -8.82 -20.75 6.98
C ILE A 95 -7.44 -21.01 7.58
N LEU A 96 -6.99 -22.26 7.55
CA LEU A 96 -5.59 -22.63 7.73
C LEU A 96 -5.00 -22.95 6.35
N GLY A 97 -3.85 -22.41 6.01
CA GLY A 97 -3.27 -22.51 4.68
C GLY A 97 -1.77 -22.78 4.71
N TYR A 98 -1.28 -23.43 3.66
CA TYR A 98 0.14 -23.68 3.43
C TYR A 98 0.52 -23.22 2.02
N THR A 99 1.58 -22.42 1.91
CA THR A 99 2.11 -21.95 0.61
C THR A 99 2.97 -23.03 -0.05
N ARG A 100 3.27 -22.88 -1.35
CA ARG A 100 4.21 -23.76 -2.11
C ARG A 100 5.61 -23.85 -1.49
N GLU A 101 6.01 -22.85 -0.72
CA GLU A 101 7.29 -22.81 -0.02
C GLU A 101 7.21 -23.40 1.40
N GLY A 102 6.05 -23.94 1.79
CA GLY A 102 5.81 -24.55 3.09
C GLY A 102 5.54 -23.55 4.22
N GLN A 103 5.25 -22.29 3.90
CA GLN A 103 4.87 -21.29 4.91
C GLN A 103 3.43 -21.54 5.35
N GLU A 104 3.19 -21.50 6.65
CA GLU A 104 1.88 -21.69 7.25
C GLU A 104 1.21 -20.34 7.47
N PHE A 105 -0.08 -20.25 7.16
CA PHE A 105 -0.88 -19.09 7.55
C PHE A 105 -2.24 -19.50 8.11
N GLN A 106 -2.73 -18.76 9.10
CA GLN A 106 -4.05 -18.96 9.68
C GLN A 106 -4.83 -17.64 9.67
N ILE A 107 -5.93 -17.61 8.94
CA ILE A 107 -6.88 -16.50 8.89
C ILE A 107 -8.07 -16.90 9.74
N LEU A 108 -8.23 -16.21 10.87
CA LEU A 108 -9.31 -16.45 11.81
C LEU A 108 -10.43 -15.43 11.58
N SER A 109 -11.68 -15.87 11.62
CA SER A 109 -12.83 -14.96 11.56
C SER A 109 -12.98 -14.19 12.87
N ASN A 110 -13.44 -12.94 12.79
CA ASN A 110 -13.75 -12.06 13.91
C ASN A 110 -12.58 -11.72 14.84
N VAL A 111 -11.34 -11.81 14.35
CA VAL A 111 -10.15 -11.35 15.07
C VAL A 111 -9.27 -10.43 14.21
N ASN A 112 -8.66 -9.42 14.84
CA ASN A 112 -7.84 -8.40 14.18
C ASN A 112 -6.36 -8.83 14.04
N TYR A 113 -6.11 -10.12 13.81
CA TYR A 113 -4.79 -10.63 13.47
C TYR A 113 -4.91 -11.87 12.61
N PHE A 114 -3.85 -12.18 11.85
CA PHE A 114 -3.66 -13.49 11.25
C PHE A 114 -2.35 -14.10 11.76
N ILE A 115 -2.21 -15.41 11.64
CA ILE A 115 -0.97 -16.10 11.98
C ILE A 115 -0.22 -16.38 10.68
N PHE A 116 1.08 -16.12 10.66
CA PHE A 116 1.98 -16.42 9.55
C PHE A 116 3.27 -17.01 10.12
N ASP A 117 3.59 -18.25 9.75
CA ASP A 117 4.69 -19.04 10.30
C ASP A 117 4.74 -19.00 11.84
N GLY A 118 3.58 -19.17 12.46
CA GLY A 118 3.40 -19.14 13.92
C GLY A 118 3.43 -17.73 14.55
N GLN A 119 3.70 -16.67 13.79
CA GLN A 119 3.72 -15.30 14.27
C GLN A 119 2.37 -14.61 14.07
N LYS A 120 1.91 -13.88 15.10
CA LYS A 120 0.70 -13.05 14.99
C LYS A 120 1.02 -11.73 14.30
N ILE A 121 0.32 -11.46 13.21
CA ILE A 121 0.40 -10.19 12.47
C ILE A 121 -0.94 -9.48 12.63
N ASN A 122 -0.91 -8.32 13.29
CA ASN A 122 -2.11 -7.51 13.50
C ASN A 122 -2.59 -6.88 12.18
N ILE A 123 -3.90 -6.77 12.05
CA ILE A 123 -4.58 -6.17 10.91
C ILE A 123 -5.65 -5.21 11.42
N ASP A 124 -5.88 -4.14 10.68
CA ASP A 124 -6.76 -3.05 11.14
C ASP A 124 -8.25 -3.44 11.19
N TYR A 125 -8.63 -4.53 10.51
CA TYR A 125 -10.00 -5.02 10.42
C TYR A 125 -10.02 -6.55 10.53
N ALA A 126 -11.05 -7.10 11.17
CA ALA A 126 -11.20 -8.54 11.28
C ALA A 126 -11.76 -9.11 9.96
N PRO A 127 -11.26 -10.26 9.50
CA PRO A 127 -11.97 -11.10 8.54
C PRO A 127 -13.32 -11.49 9.13
N ARG A 128 -14.36 -11.67 8.31
CA ARG A 128 -15.67 -12.12 8.81
C ARG A 128 -16.38 -13.03 7.83
N MET A 129 -17.33 -13.80 8.35
CA MET A 129 -18.20 -14.63 7.53
C MET A 129 -19.38 -13.80 7.01
N VAL A 130 -19.65 -13.89 5.71
CA VAL A 130 -20.85 -13.38 5.05
C VAL A 130 -21.35 -14.50 4.14
N ASP A 131 -22.58 -14.97 4.34
CA ASP A 131 -23.18 -16.06 3.56
C ASP A 131 -22.26 -17.28 3.38
N ASP A 132 -21.72 -17.78 4.49
CA ASP A 132 -20.75 -18.90 4.56
C ASP A 132 -19.42 -18.69 3.81
N LYS A 133 -19.14 -17.48 3.34
CA LYS A 133 -17.87 -17.08 2.73
C LYS A 133 -17.04 -16.21 3.65
N LEU A 134 -15.74 -16.45 3.67
CA LEU A 134 -14.81 -15.62 4.44
C LEU A 134 -14.48 -14.37 3.61
N PHE A 135 -14.81 -13.21 4.15
CA PHE A 135 -14.39 -11.93 3.63
C PHE A 135 -13.18 -11.44 4.40
N ILE A 136 -12.14 -11.04 3.68
CA ILE A 136 -10.88 -10.55 4.21
C ILE A 136 -10.69 -9.08 3.87
N PRO A 137 -10.13 -8.28 4.80
CA PRO A 137 -9.88 -6.87 4.55
C PRO A 137 -8.66 -6.66 3.65
N LEU A 138 -8.64 -5.51 2.99
CA LEU A 138 -7.50 -5.06 2.18
C LEU A 138 -6.17 -5.09 2.94
N SER A 139 -6.17 -4.73 4.22
CA SER A 139 -4.97 -4.76 5.07
C SER A 139 -4.41 -6.17 5.25
N LEU A 140 -5.27 -7.20 5.33
CA LEU A 140 -4.83 -8.59 5.37
C LEU A 140 -4.21 -9.00 4.03
N ILE A 141 -4.84 -8.64 2.90
CA ILE A 141 -4.29 -8.90 1.57
C ILE A 141 -2.92 -8.23 1.45
N GLN A 142 -2.80 -6.96 1.83
CA GLN A 142 -1.53 -6.26 1.83
C GLN A 142 -0.49 -6.98 2.72
N ALA A 143 -0.85 -7.37 3.94
CA ALA A 143 0.06 -8.07 4.83
C ALA A 143 0.48 -9.44 4.30
N MET A 144 -0.44 -10.23 3.75
CA MET A 144 -0.15 -11.55 3.17
C MET A 144 0.75 -11.46 1.93
N PHE A 145 0.51 -10.46 1.06
CA PHE A 145 1.15 -10.41 -0.26
C PHE A 145 2.32 -9.43 -0.35
N SER A 146 2.53 -8.57 0.65
CA SER A 146 3.78 -7.81 0.79
C SER A 146 5.00 -8.74 0.89
N TYR A 147 4.83 -9.98 1.35
CA TYR A 147 5.89 -11.00 1.37
C TYR A 147 6.17 -11.63 0.01
N ARG A 148 5.25 -11.54 -0.95
CA ARG A 148 5.31 -12.19 -2.27
C ARG A 148 5.43 -11.19 -3.41
N GLU A 149 6.15 -10.11 -3.16
CA GLU A 149 6.46 -9.16 -4.23
C GLU A 149 5.20 -8.46 -4.77
N TYR A 150 4.06 -8.48 -4.07
CA TYR A 150 2.85 -7.81 -4.55
C TYR A 150 2.64 -6.45 -3.91
N LEU A 151 2.33 -5.45 -4.74
CA LEU A 151 1.81 -4.16 -4.29
C LEU A 151 0.29 -4.21 -4.24
N VAL A 152 -0.28 -3.74 -3.14
CA VAL A 152 -1.74 -3.64 -2.95
C VAL A 152 -2.08 -2.18 -2.68
N SER A 153 -2.98 -1.59 -3.47
CA SER A 153 -3.45 -0.21 -3.31
C SER A 153 -4.96 -0.13 -3.46
N TYR A 154 -5.57 0.92 -2.89
CA TYR A 154 -6.98 1.24 -3.07
C TYR A 154 -7.13 2.71 -3.44
N ASP A 155 -7.79 2.98 -4.56
CA ASP A 155 -8.18 4.31 -4.98
C ASP A 155 -9.67 4.52 -4.66
N PRO A 156 -10.00 5.35 -3.64
CA PRO A 156 -11.38 5.58 -3.23
C PRO A 156 -12.17 6.43 -4.25
N ASN A 157 -11.51 7.18 -5.14
CA ASN A 157 -12.16 8.07 -6.10
C ASN A 157 -12.77 7.27 -7.26
N ILE A 158 -12.07 6.25 -7.72
CA ILE A 158 -12.55 5.35 -8.78
C ILE A 158 -13.04 3.99 -8.23
N ASN A 159 -12.97 3.82 -6.91
CA ASN A 159 -13.38 2.61 -6.19
C ASN A 159 -12.69 1.34 -6.71
N VAL A 160 -11.37 1.42 -6.89
CA VAL A 160 -10.55 0.32 -7.43
C VAL A 160 -9.54 -0.14 -6.39
N VAL A 161 -9.54 -1.45 -6.10
CA VAL A 161 -8.44 -2.13 -5.44
C VAL A 161 -7.53 -2.68 -6.53
N ALA A 162 -6.23 -2.36 -6.48
CA ALA A 162 -5.27 -2.83 -7.44
C ALA A 162 -4.18 -3.67 -6.75
N ILE A 163 -3.93 -4.86 -7.30
CA ILE A 163 -2.98 -5.86 -6.82
C ILE A 163 -2.00 -6.13 -7.96
N TYR A 164 -0.71 -5.86 -7.77
CA TYR A 164 0.29 -6.02 -8.82
C TYR A 164 1.43 -6.92 -8.36
N HIS A 165 1.72 -7.97 -9.13
CA HIS A 165 2.93 -8.76 -8.99
C HIS A 165 4.11 -7.93 -9.46
N THR A 166 4.96 -7.53 -8.53
CA THR A 166 6.27 -6.96 -8.82
C THR A 166 7.28 -8.11 -8.90
N SER A 167 8.31 -8.04 -9.74
CA SER A 167 9.25 -9.15 -9.97
C SER A 167 10.43 -9.14 -8.99
N LEU A 168 10.18 -8.95 -7.70
CA LEU A 168 11.21 -8.67 -6.69
C LEU A 168 11.14 -9.57 -5.48
N LYS A 169 12.10 -10.50 -5.39
CA LYS A 169 12.35 -11.25 -4.16
C LYS A 169 12.45 -10.28 -3.00
N ASN A 170 11.70 -10.61 -1.95
CA ASN A 170 11.58 -9.91 -0.67
C ASN A 170 12.79 -8.99 -0.36
N PRO A 171 12.60 -7.65 -0.26
CA PRO A 171 13.68 -6.71 0.04
C PRO A 171 14.32 -6.89 1.43
N PHE A 172 13.79 -7.81 2.26
CA PHE A 172 14.36 -8.18 3.56
C PHE A 172 15.26 -9.42 3.55
N GLN A 173 15.44 -10.12 2.41
CA GLN A 173 16.30 -11.31 2.34
C GLN A 173 17.72 -11.07 1.76
N GLU A 174 18.03 -9.95 1.13
CA GLU A 174 19.38 -9.70 0.57
C GLU A 174 20.22 -8.72 1.40
N LEU A 175 20.48 -9.08 2.65
CA LEU A 175 21.49 -8.41 3.50
C LEU A 175 22.57 -9.36 4.02
N SER A 176 22.77 -10.52 3.38
CA SER A 176 23.82 -11.46 3.78
C SER A 176 24.34 -12.30 2.61
N TRP A 177 25.17 -11.72 1.73
CA TRP A 177 26.26 -12.42 1.01
C TRP A 177 27.17 -11.54 0.12
N ALA A 178 27.11 -10.20 0.20
CA ALA A 178 28.05 -9.33 -0.51
C ALA A 178 29.44 -9.26 0.16
N THR A 179 30.14 -10.39 0.24
CA THR A 179 31.58 -10.49 0.47
C THR A 179 32.18 -11.51 -0.50
N GLY A 180 32.68 -11.05 -1.66
CA GLY A 180 33.81 -11.71 -2.35
C GLY A 180 33.65 -12.17 -3.83
N LEU A 181 34.05 -11.29 -4.76
CA LEU A 181 34.85 -11.49 -6.01
C LEU A 181 34.34 -12.40 -7.17
N PRO A 182 34.86 -12.28 -8.43
CA PRO A 182 35.59 -11.19 -9.11
C PRO A 182 34.98 -10.73 -10.47
N ILE A 183 35.52 -9.63 -11.00
CA ILE A 183 35.28 -9.07 -12.34
C ILE A 183 36.04 -9.89 -13.39
N GLU A 184 35.36 -10.39 -14.43
CA GLU A 184 36.00 -10.81 -15.68
C GLU A 184 35.72 -9.81 -16.80
N ASN A 185 36.81 -9.22 -17.31
CA ASN A 185 36.83 -8.46 -18.54
C ASN A 185 36.68 -9.41 -19.74
N SER A 186 35.74 -9.11 -20.64
CA SER A 186 35.82 -9.58 -22.02
C SER A 186 35.53 -8.42 -22.96
N SER A 187 36.60 -7.89 -23.53
CA SER A 187 36.60 -7.04 -24.70
C SER A 187 36.09 -7.82 -25.90
N ASN A 188 35.15 -7.26 -26.65
CA ASN A 188 35.10 -7.49 -28.09
C ASN A 188 34.57 -6.24 -28.79
N ASN A 189 35.47 -5.63 -29.56
CA ASN A 189 35.17 -4.59 -30.52
C ASN A 189 34.33 -5.19 -31.64
N ASN A 190 33.20 -4.58 -31.96
CA ASN A 190 32.72 -4.48 -33.34
C ASN A 190 31.84 -3.26 -33.50
N THR A 191 32.31 -2.35 -34.34
CA THR A 191 31.64 -1.13 -34.76
C THR A 191 30.46 -1.52 -35.65
N THR A 192 29.25 -1.42 -35.12
CA THR A 192 28.03 -1.53 -35.91
C THR A 192 27.23 -0.26 -35.65
N THR A 193 26.90 0.43 -36.74
CA THR A 193 26.02 1.60 -36.82
C THR A 193 24.89 1.54 -35.79
N ILE A 194 24.87 2.54 -34.90
CA ILE A 194 23.90 2.72 -33.82
C ILE A 194 22.50 2.84 -34.44
N PRO A 195 21.60 1.87 -34.27
CA PRO A 195 20.19 2.11 -34.47
C PRO A 195 19.76 3.10 -33.39
N ILE A 196 18.98 4.13 -33.76
CA ILE A 196 18.32 5.01 -32.78
C ILE A 196 17.69 4.10 -31.73
N GLN A 197 18.27 4.12 -30.53
CA GLN A 197 18.04 3.07 -29.54
C GLN A 197 16.59 3.15 -29.11
N GLN A 198 15.78 2.24 -29.65
CA GLN A 198 14.37 2.17 -29.35
C GLN A 198 14.23 1.97 -27.84
N GLU A 199 13.42 2.82 -27.22
CA GLU A 199 13.17 2.77 -25.79
C GLU A 199 12.77 1.36 -25.36
N SER A 200 13.40 0.84 -24.31
CA SER A 200 13.11 -0.50 -23.80
C SER A 200 11.67 -0.57 -23.29
N ASP A 201 11.02 -1.73 -23.40
CA ASP A 201 9.65 -1.90 -22.91
C ASP A 201 9.55 -1.73 -21.39
N LYS A 202 10.64 -2.06 -20.69
CA LYS A 202 10.81 -1.79 -19.27
C LYS A 202 10.76 -0.29 -18.97
N LEU A 203 11.53 0.54 -19.68
CA LEU A 203 11.52 2.00 -19.50
C LEU A 203 10.18 2.62 -19.89
N LYS A 204 9.54 2.14 -20.96
CA LYS A 204 8.16 2.57 -21.31
C LYS A 204 7.17 2.27 -20.19
N THR A 205 7.24 1.06 -19.63
CA THR A 205 6.36 0.63 -18.53
C THR A 205 6.56 1.51 -17.30
N PHE A 206 7.81 1.72 -16.88
CA PHE A 206 8.12 2.59 -15.76
C PHE A 206 7.62 4.03 -15.96
N LYS A 207 7.87 4.63 -17.15
CA LYS A 207 7.37 5.97 -17.46
C LYS A 207 5.86 6.06 -17.42
N LYS A 208 5.15 5.01 -17.87
CA LYS A 208 3.69 4.92 -17.78
C LYS A 208 3.22 4.88 -16.32
N GLU A 209 3.88 4.12 -15.46
CA GLU A 209 3.54 4.03 -14.03
C GLU A 209 3.74 5.35 -13.27
N ILE A 210 4.66 6.20 -13.73
CA ILE A 210 4.93 7.52 -13.14
C ILE A 210 4.40 8.68 -13.98
N GLU A 211 3.53 8.42 -14.96
CA GLU A 211 3.06 9.43 -15.92
C GLU A 211 2.38 10.61 -15.23
N HIS A 212 1.81 10.40 -14.04
CA HIS A 212 1.21 11.45 -13.23
C HIS A 212 2.23 12.54 -12.81
N PHE A 213 3.50 12.20 -12.67
CA PHE A 213 4.58 13.14 -12.30
C PHE A 213 5.29 13.74 -13.52
N LEU A 214 5.22 13.08 -14.67
CA LEU A 214 5.90 13.51 -15.88
C LEU A 214 5.18 14.74 -16.47
N GLY A 215 5.96 15.72 -16.92
CA GLY A 215 5.40 16.89 -17.58
C GLY A 215 4.66 17.86 -16.65
N LYS A 216 4.90 17.79 -15.33
CA LYS A 216 4.28 18.67 -14.33
C LYS A 216 5.30 19.22 -13.34
N ASN A 217 4.93 20.35 -12.71
CA ASN A 217 5.63 20.84 -11.52
C ASN A 217 5.21 19.97 -10.33
N ILE A 218 6.16 19.22 -9.79
CA ILE A 218 6.01 18.35 -8.63
C ILE A 218 6.87 18.88 -7.49
N TRP A 219 6.78 18.30 -6.29
CA TRP A 219 7.54 18.75 -5.14
C TRP A 219 8.39 17.64 -4.57
N TYR A 220 9.68 17.90 -4.41
CA TYR A 220 10.62 16.93 -3.86
C TYR A 220 10.38 16.76 -2.36
N ARG A 221 10.00 15.57 -1.93
CA ARG A 221 9.70 15.24 -0.52
C ARG A 221 10.92 14.74 0.23
N GLN A 222 11.61 13.75 -0.32
CA GLN A 222 12.75 13.07 0.31
C GLN A 222 13.54 12.25 -0.72
N GLY A 223 14.68 11.70 -0.30
CA GLY A 223 15.53 10.83 -1.12
C GLY A 223 16.94 11.38 -1.26
N ILE A 224 17.69 10.90 -2.25
CA ILE A 224 19.05 11.39 -2.53
C ILE A 224 19.07 11.91 -3.97
N ALA A 225 18.86 13.22 -4.13
CA ALA A 225 19.03 13.91 -5.40
C ALA A 225 20.19 14.90 -5.30
N LYS A 226 21.15 14.83 -6.23
CA LYS A 226 22.38 15.64 -6.19
C LYS A 226 22.63 16.36 -7.50
N ASP A 227 23.18 17.57 -7.43
CA ASP A 227 23.70 18.26 -8.61
C ASP A 227 25.07 17.70 -9.03
N SER A 228 25.61 18.20 -10.14
CA SER A 228 26.93 17.79 -10.65
C SER A 228 28.10 18.07 -9.70
N GLN A 229 27.92 18.94 -8.70
CA GLN A 229 28.91 19.28 -7.69
C GLN A 229 28.71 18.45 -6.40
N GLY A 230 27.69 17.58 -6.37
CA GLY A 230 27.36 16.72 -5.24
C GLY A 230 26.48 17.40 -4.18
N ASN A 231 25.99 18.63 -4.42
CA ASN A 231 25.09 19.30 -3.49
C ASN A 231 23.71 18.66 -3.55
N TYR A 232 23.09 18.49 -2.38
CA TYR A 232 21.76 17.91 -2.29
C TYR A 232 20.67 18.88 -2.75
N LEU A 233 19.62 18.33 -3.36
CA LEU A 233 18.39 19.05 -3.61
C LEU A 233 17.69 19.34 -2.27
N GLU A 234 17.23 20.58 -2.09
CA GLU A 234 16.53 20.97 -0.86
C GLU A 234 15.13 20.36 -0.80
N LYS A 235 14.80 19.79 0.37
CA LYS A 235 13.49 19.23 0.67
C LYS A 235 12.37 20.27 0.48
N LEU A 236 11.26 19.81 -0.09
CA LEU A 236 10.11 20.61 -0.51
C LEU A 236 10.47 21.71 -1.53
N SER A 237 11.45 21.45 -2.40
CA SER A 237 11.65 22.29 -3.59
C SER A 237 10.70 21.88 -4.72
N PRO A 238 10.19 22.84 -5.50
CA PRO A 238 9.48 22.52 -6.74
C PRO A 238 10.47 21.96 -7.76
N VAL A 239 10.11 20.86 -8.38
CA VAL A 239 10.96 20.17 -9.36
C VAL A 239 10.18 19.71 -10.58
N TRP A 240 10.93 19.44 -11.63
CA TRP A 240 10.43 18.87 -12.87
C TRP A 240 11.28 17.68 -13.29
N ILE A 241 10.65 16.56 -13.66
CA ILE A 241 11.37 15.41 -14.22
C ILE A 241 11.64 15.69 -15.70
N LEU A 242 12.90 16.00 -16.03
CA LEU A 242 13.34 16.27 -17.40
C LEU A 242 13.40 14.98 -18.23
N LYS A 243 13.94 13.93 -17.63
CA LYS A 243 14.23 12.67 -18.31
C LYS A 243 14.31 11.53 -17.31
N VAL A 244 13.96 10.34 -17.77
CA VAL A 244 14.26 9.07 -17.09
C VAL A 244 15.24 8.30 -17.97
N THR A 245 16.32 7.81 -17.39
CA THR A 245 17.27 6.91 -18.05
C THR A 245 17.29 5.56 -17.36
N GLU A 246 17.31 4.48 -18.12
CA GLU A 246 17.54 3.14 -17.60
C GLU A 246 19.05 2.90 -17.41
N ASN A 247 19.42 2.34 -16.26
CA ASN A 247 20.78 2.00 -15.86
C ASN A 247 20.80 0.57 -15.33
N GLY A 248 20.80 -0.41 -16.24
CA GLY A 248 20.71 -1.83 -15.90
C GLY A 248 19.37 -2.14 -15.24
N SER A 249 19.41 -2.64 -13.99
CA SER A 249 18.19 -2.93 -13.23
C SER A 249 17.47 -1.70 -12.68
N PHE A 250 18.09 -0.53 -12.72
CA PHE A 250 17.62 0.69 -12.08
C PHE A 250 17.23 1.76 -13.09
N TYR A 251 16.63 2.84 -12.59
CA TYR A 251 16.38 4.08 -13.30
C TYR A 251 17.10 5.25 -12.61
N THR A 252 17.44 6.24 -13.41
CA THR A 252 17.88 7.55 -12.93
C THR A 252 16.88 8.60 -13.40
N LEU A 253 16.40 9.40 -12.45
CA LEU A 253 15.61 10.58 -12.74
C LEU A 253 16.53 11.79 -12.88
N HIS A 254 16.42 12.49 -14.01
CA HIS A 254 17.07 13.77 -14.24
C HIS A 254 16.06 14.87 -13.92
N LEU A 255 16.36 15.67 -12.91
CA LEU A 255 15.45 16.64 -12.33
C LEU A 255 15.93 18.06 -12.64
N LYS A 256 15.01 19.00 -12.75
CA LYS A 256 15.29 20.44 -12.74
C LYS A 256 14.62 21.09 -11.53
N SER A 257 15.37 21.93 -10.81
CA SER A 257 14.86 22.79 -9.74
C SER A 257 15.47 24.17 -9.89
N GLY A 258 14.64 25.18 -10.18
CA GLY A 258 15.12 26.50 -10.60
C GLY A 258 16.05 26.38 -11.83
N GLU A 259 17.24 26.97 -11.75
CA GLU A 259 18.26 26.91 -12.81
C GLU A 259 19.21 25.71 -12.71
N LYS A 260 19.06 24.88 -11.67
CA LYS A 260 19.94 23.74 -11.43
C LYS A 260 19.32 22.42 -11.88
N THR A 261 20.18 21.47 -12.24
CA THR A 261 19.80 20.10 -12.56
C THR A 261 20.36 19.13 -11.53
N TYR A 262 19.58 18.08 -11.24
CA TYR A 262 19.93 17.06 -10.26
C TYR A 262 19.72 15.67 -10.85
N THR A 263 20.43 14.67 -10.34
CA THR A 263 20.16 13.26 -10.59
C THR A 263 19.72 12.58 -9.30
N MET A 264 18.72 11.72 -9.43
CA MET A 264 18.33 10.75 -8.41
C MET A 264 18.52 9.36 -9.01
N ASP A 265 19.55 8.67 -8.52
CA ASP A 265 19.98 7.38 -9.03
C ASP A 265 19.39 6.22 -8.22
N TYR A 266 19.55 5.01 -8.75
CA TYR A 266 19.14 3.76 -8.11
C TYR A 266 17.64 3.64 -7.80
N ILE A 267 16.79 4.29 -8.59
CA ILE A 267 15.35 4.09 -8.47
C ILE A 267 15.02 2.73 -9.05
N HIS A 268 14.50 1.83 -8.22
CA HIS A 268 14.14 0.51 -8.70
C HIS A 268 12.68 0.47 -9.17
N PHE A 269 11.77 1.10 -8.42
CA PHE A 269 10.33 1.01 -8.65
C PHE A 269 9.64 2.36 -8.71
N SER A 270 8.51 2.41 -9.41
CA SER A 270 7.67 3.60 -9.49
C SER A 270 7.19 4.05 -8.12
N THR A 271 6.98 3.14 -7.17
CA THR A 271 6.60 3.45 -5.77
C THR A 271 7.61 4.36 -5.05
N GLU A 272 8.90 4.25 -5.37
CA GLU A 272 9.91 5.16 -4.81
C GLU A 272 9.70 6.58 -5.31
N VAL A 273 9.21 6.77 -6.54
CA VAL A 273 8.83 8.10 -7.06
C VAL A 273 7.66 8.67 -6.24
N TYR A 274 6.63 7.87 -5.94
CA TYR A 274 5.52 8.29 -5.07
C TYR A 274 5.96 8.58 -3.62
N MET A 275 7.00 7.89 -3.12
CA MET A 275 7.56 8.17 -1.80
C MET A 275 8.41 9.44 -1.77
N ASN A 276 9.10 9.75 -2.88
CA ASN A 276 10.08 10.83 -2.97
C ASN A 276 9.51 12.14 -3.51
N PHE A 277 8.33 12.14 -4.14
CA PHE A 277 7.70 13.33 -4.72
C PHE A 277 6.23 13.49 -4.34
N LEU A 278 5.75 14.73 -4.35
CA LEU A 278 4.33 15.10 -4.27
C LEU A 278 3.89 15.68 -5.61
N ASP A 279 2.69 15.35 -6.05
CA ASP A 279 2.04 15.89 -7.24
C ASP A 279 1.24 17.19 -6.98
N TYR A 280 1.29 17.70 -5.75
CA TYR A 280 0.66 18.94 -5.33
C TYR A 280 1.65 19.85 -4.58
N ASN A 281 1.32 21.14 -4.50
CA ASN A 281 2.10 22.12 -3.73
C ASN A 281 1.74 22.05 -2.23
N PRO A 282 2.64 21.55 -1.36
CA PRO A 282 2.34 21.36 0.05
C PRO A 282 2.11 22.69 0.79
N TYR A 283 2.72 23.79 0.36
CA TYR A 283 2.58 25.10 1.02
C TYR A 283 1.21 25.74 0.76
N THR A 284 0.57 25.42 -0.37
CA THR A 284 -0.79 25.90 -0.65
C THR A 284 -1.86 24.95 -0.14
N THR A 285 -1.57 23.64 -0.14
CA THR A 285 -2.46 22.62 0.41
C THR A 285 -2.57 22.76 1.93
N TYR A 286 -1.45 22.93 2.61
CA TYR A 286 -1.38 23.05 4.05
C TYR A 286 -1.02 24.49 4.45
N LYS A 287 -1.82 25.10 5.32
CA LYS A 287 -1.58 26.45 5.84
C LYS A 287 -0.91 26.41 7.22
N TRP A 288 0.16 25.64 7.33
CA TRP A 288 0.90 25.50 8.57
C TRP A 288 1.83 26.68 8.83
N THR A 289 2.24 26.84 10.08
CA THR A 289 3.14 27.92 10.50
C THR A 289 4.58 27.66 10.03
N ASP A 290 5.39 28.71 9.95
CA ASP A 290 6.81 28.60 9.55
C ASP A 290 7.58 27.62 10.42
N LYS A 291 7.29 27.59 11.74
CA LYS A 291 7.87 26.61 12.66
C LYS A 291 7.66 25.16 12.18
N VAL A 292 6.46 24.83 11.70
CA VAL A 292 6.16 23.48 11.19
C VAL A 292 6.98 23.19 9.94
N TRP A 293 7.03 24.13 9.00
CA TRP A 293 7.81 23.99 7.77
C TRP A 293 9.31 23.86 8.01
N ASP A 294 9.85 24.63 8.94
CA ASP A 294 11.25 24.56 9.33
C ASP A 294 11.62 23.18 9.89
N HIS A 295 10.74 22.58 10.68
CA HIS A 295 10.94 21.23 11.20
C HIS A 295 10.86 20.16 10.11
N ILE A 296 9.90 20.28 9.20
CA ILE A 296 9.73 19.36 8.05
C ILE A 296 10.96 19.38 7.13
N LYS A 297 11.49 20.56 6.81
CA LYS A 297 12.68 20.71 5.96
C LYS A 297 13.95 20.14 6.59
N LYS A 298 13.97 19.99 7.92
CA LYS A 298 15.10 19.48 8.70
C LYS A 298 14.92 18.01 9.11
N ASP A 299 13.93 17.31 8.55
CA ASP A 299 13.59 15.92 8.91
C ASP A 299 13.44 15.74 10.43
N SER A 300 12.75 16.68 11.07
CA SER A 300 12.59 16.72 12.52
C SER A 300 11.12 16.89 12.92
N VAL A 301 10.83 16.53 14.17
CA VAL A 301 9.47 16.61 14.73
C VAL A 301 9.47 17.29 16.10
N PHE A 302 8.32 17.82 16.51
CA PHE A 302 8.10 18.34 17.86
C PHE A 302 6.69 18.00 18.35
N ILE A 303 6.52 17.94 19.67
CA ILE A 303 5.23 17.66 20.31
C ILE A 303 4.18 18.67 19.83
N GLY A 304 3.01 18.18 19.43
CA GLY A 304 1.92 18.97 18.88
C GLY A 304 1.81 18.93 17.36
N MET A 305 2.80 18.38 16.64
CA MET A 305 2.64 18.10 15.21
C MET A 305 1.54 17.06 14.98
N ASN A 306 0.72 17.25 13.95
CA ASN A 306 -0.23 16.23 13.52
C ASN A 306 0.46 15.17 12.63
N GLN A 307 -0.28 14.12 12.29
CA GLN A 307 0.23 13.01 11.48
C GLN A 307 0.68 13.41 10.06
N ASP A 308 0.01 14.37 9.42
CA ASP A 308 0.39 14.85 8.09
C ASP A 308 1.73 15.59 8.15
N MET A 309 1.90 16.46 9.16
CA MET A 309 3.14 17.19 9.41
C MET A 309 4.30 16.22 9.65
N VAL A 310 4.08 15.18 10.46
CA VAL A 310 5.09 14.16 10.73
C VAL A 310 5.37 13.33 9.49
N SER A 311 4.33 12.91 8.76
CA SER A 311 4.51 12.12 7.53
C SER A 311 5.28 12.89 6.49
N LEU A 312 5.04 14.20 6.34
CA LEU A 312 5.78 15.04 5.42
C LEU A 312 7.24 15.26 5.88
N SER A 313 7.46 15.33 7.19
CA SER A 313 8.79 15.44 7.79
C SER A 313 9.61 14.16 7.67
N LEU A 314 9.14 13.03 8.17
CA LEU A 314 9.95 11.80 8.32
C LEU A 314 9.63 10.71 7.29
N GLY A 315 8.61 10.92 6.45
CA GLY A 315 8.12 9.89 5.55
C GLY A 315 7.17 8.91 6.24
N ILE A 316 6.98 7.77 5.58
CA ILE A 316 6.11 6.68 6.05
C ILE A 316 6.87 5.88 7.12
N PRO A 317 6.27 5.61 8.29
CA PRO A 317 6.93 4.78 9.29
C PRO A 317 7.04 3.33 8.82
N THR A 318 8.09 2.64 9.27
CA THR A 318 8.29 1.20 9.05
C THR A 318 7.14 0.38 9.61
N ARG A 319 6.55 0.82 10.73
CA ARG A 319 5.43 0.14 11.38
C ARG A 319 4.52 1.13 12.11
N LYS A 320 3.22 0.86 12.12
CA LYS A 320 2.24 1.56 12.95
C LYS A 320 1.51 0.56 13.84
N ASN A 321 1.38 0.88 15.11
CA ASN A 321 0.52 0.16 16.06
C ASN A 321 -0.61 1.11 16.46
N ILE A 322 -1.86 0.73 16.22
CA ILE A 322 -3.03 1.56 16.49
C ILE A 322 -3.86 0.89 17.59
N THR A 323 -4.34 1.67 18.56
CA THR A 323 -5.23 1.19 19.61
C THR A 323 -6.36 2.17 19.81
N THR A 324 -7.59 1.69 19.64
CA THR A 324 -8.82 2.49 19.76
C THR A 324 -9.49 2.20 21.09
N TYR A 325 -9.77 3.26 21.83
CA TYR A 325 -10.52 3.22 23.08
C TYR A 325 -11.81 4.04 22.94
N SER A 326 -12.75 3.86 23.87
CA SER A 326 -13.98 4.67 23.92
C SER A 326 -13.71 6.17 24.05
N TRP A 327 -12.53 6.57 24.54
CA TRP A 327 -12.13 7.96 24.78
C TRP A 327 -11.13 8.50 23.74
N GLY A 328 -10.76 7.72 22.72
CA GLY A 328 -9.89 8.20 21.63
C GLY A 328 -8.99 7.12 21.02
N VAL A 329 -8.16 7.56 20.08
CA VAL A 329 -7.21 6.72 19.35
C VAL A 329 -5.80 7.01 19.84
N MET A 330 -5.04 5.97 20.14
CA MET A 330 -3.60 6.04 20.40
C MET A 330 -2.86 5.33 19.28
N GLU A 331 -1.77 5.92 18.81
CA GLU A 331 -0.91 5.30 17.80
C GLU A 331 0.55 5.37 18.20
N GLN A 332 1.30 4.32 17.88
CA GLN A 332 2.75 4.32 17.91
C GLN A 332 3.27 4.12 16.49
N TRP A 333 4.05 5.07 16.01
CA TRP A 333 4.74 4.96 14.72
C TRP A 333 6.20 4.65 14.98
N VAL A 334 6.73 3.65 14.27
CA VAL A 334 8.11 3.19 14.42
C VAL A 334 8.86 3.44 13.13
N TYR A 335 9.94 4.20 13.23
CA TYR A 335 10.90 4.44 12.16
C TYR A 335 12.18 3.71 12.53
N ASP A 336 12.36 2.52 11.96
CA ASP A 336 13.53 1.68 12.18
C ASP A 336 14.58 1.99 11.12
N TYR A 337 15.64 2.68 11.54
CA TYR A 337 16.72 3.08 10.67
C TYR A 337 17.95 2.21 10.88
N LYS A 338 17.82 0.90 11.17
CA LYS A 338 18.90 -0.11 11.29
C LYS A 338 20.21 0.43 11.93
N SER A 339 21.09 1.04 11.13
CA SER A 339 22.36 1.65 11.52
C SER A 339 22.28 2.93 12.36
N PHE A 340 21.15 3.62 12.41
CA PHE A 340 20.95 4.90 13.09
C PHE A 340 19.99 4.81 14.30
N GLY A 341 19.59 3.59 14.64
CA GLY A 341 18.64 3.31 15.71
C GLY A 341 17.19 3.47 15.30
N THR A 342 16.30 3.49 16.29
CA THR A 342 14.85 3.44 16.09
C THR A 342 14.19 4.65 16.71
N THR A 343 13.38 5.36 15.93
CA THR A 343 12.54 6.45 16.43
C THR A 343 11.12 5.94 16.63
N TYR A 344 10.60 6.11 17.85
CA TYR A 344 9.22 5.80 18.22
C TYR A 344 8.48 7.12 18.43
N LEU A 345 7.38 7.33 17.71
CA LEU A 345 6.51 8.48 17.87
C LEU A 345 5.17 8.02 18.42
N TYR A 346 4.65 8.70 19.44
CA TYR A 346 3.39 8.36 20.07
C TYR A 346 2.37 9.47 19.83
N PHE A 347 1.23 9.10 19.25
CA PHE A 347 0.13 10.00 18.93
C PHE A 347 -1.07 9.71 19.81
N LYS A 348 -1.79 10.79 20.17
CA LYS A 348 -3.14 10.71 20.74
C LYS A 348 -4.06 11.54 19.86
N ASN A 349 -5.10 10.91 19.32
CA ASN A 349 -6.07 11.52 18.41
C ASN A 349 -5.39 12.29 17.25
N GLY A 350 -4.39 11.67 16.63
CA GLY A 350 -3.66 12.23 15.49
C GLY A 350 -2.62 13.31 15.82
N ILE A 351 -2.40 13.64 17.09
CA ILE A 351 -1.41 14.64 17.54
C ILE A 351 -0.25 13.97 18.25
N LEU A 352 0.98 14.31 17.87
CA LEU A 352 2.21 13.80 18.47
C LEU A 352 2.32 14.28 19.92
N THR A 353 2.29 13.36 20.88
CA THR A 353 2.35 13.66 22.31
C THR A 353 3.71 13.38 22.94
N SER A 354 4.46 12.43 22.40
CA SER A 354 5.81 12.10 22.86
C SER A 354 6.59 11.34 21.80
N PHE A 355 7.92 11.29 21.93
CA PHE A 355 8.77 10.48 21.08
C PHE A 355 10.02 10.00 21.83
N GLN A 356 10.58 8.90 21.35
CA GLN A 356 11.79 8.28 21.88
C GLN A 356 12.71 7.92 20.72
N GLN A 357 14.02 8.12 20.91
CA GLN A 357 15.04 7.67 19.97
C GLN A 357 15.97 6.71 20.71
N THR A 358 16.17 5.52 20.14
CA THR A 358 17.21 4.59 20.59
C THR A 358 18.45 4.84 19.75
N LYS A 359 19.62 4.89 20.38
CA LYS A 359 20.92 4.93 19.70
C LYS A 359 21.50 3.53 19.61
#